data_AF-D5QGV8-F1
#
_entry.id   AF-D5QGV8-F1
#
_cell.length_a   1.000
_cell.length_b   1.000
_cell.length_c   1.000
_cell.angle_alpha   90.00
_cell.angle_beta   90.00
_cell.angle_gamma   90.00
#
_symmetry.space_group_name_H-M   'P 1'
#
loop_
_entity.id
_entity.type
_entity.pdbx_description
1 polymer ?
#
loop_
_entity_poly.entity_id
_entity_poly.type
_entity_poly.pdbx_seq_one_letter_code
_entity_poly.pdbx_strand_id
1 'polypeptide(L)'
;MTHDFTPTPATDLVKRLPDSLQIAALNLHSQFRTFFLTVKDYRAAGQHGTARAHARQADARMRDLETLVMTTFRADGPEIEAQNWARRNEGKVRS
;
A
#
# COMPACT_ATOMS: atom_id res chain seq x y z
N MET A 1 6.93 -30.21 7.46
CA MET A 1 6.91 -29.42 6.22
C MET A 1 7.60 -28.09 6.51
N THR A 2 8.84 -27.93 6.07
CA THR A 2 9.52 -26.64 6.03
C THR A 2 8.85 -25.83 4.93
N HIS A 3 7.99 -24.88 5.32
CA HIS A 3 7.53 -23.87 4.39
C HIS A 3 8.73 -22.97 4.08
N ASP A 4 9.28 -23.10 2.87
CA ASP A 4 10.31 -22.18 2.39
C ASP A 4 9.66 -20.82 2.19
N PHE A 5 9.82 -20.02 3.22
CA PHE A 5 9.30 -18.68 3.39
C PHE A 5 10.22 -17.70 2.66
N THR A 6 10.11 -17.66 1.33
CA THR A 6 10.88 -16.73 0.50
C THR A 6 10.15 -15.39 0.38
N PRO A 7 10.72 -14.29 0.90
CA PRO A 7 10.13 -12.96 0.70
C PRO A 7 10.13 -12.63 -0.79
N THR A 8 8.97 -12.26 -1.33
CA THR A 8 8.85 -11.92 -2.75
C THR A 8 9.08 -10.43 -2.93
N PRO A 9 9.96 -10.00 -3.86
CA PRO A 9 10.16 -8.59 -4.15
C PRO A 9 8.85 -7.90 -4.57
N ALA A 10 8.67 -6.64 -4.15
CA ALA A 10 7.44 -5.89 -4.43
C ALA A 10 7.10 -5.78 -5.94
N THR A 11 8.11 -5.70 -6.80
CA THR A 11 7.92 -5.68 -8.27
C THR A 11 7.34 -6.98 -8.80
N ASP A 12 7.71 -8.11 -8.19
CA ASP A 12 7.26 -9.42 -8.62
C ASP A 12 5.87 -9.72 -8.07
N LEU A 13 5.54 -9.18 -6.89
CA LEU A 13 4.16 -9.14 -6.40
C LEU A 13 3.26 -8.36 -7.35
N VAL A 14 3.62 -7.14 -7.77
CA VAL A 14 2.77 -6.37 -8.68
C VAL A 14 2.55 -7.09 -10.02
N LYS A 15 3.58 -7.73 -10.59
CA LYS A 15 3.45 -8.49 -11.86
C LYS A 15 2.54 -9.71 -11.78
N ARG A 16 2.34 -10.27 -10.59
CA ARG A 16 1.45 -11.42 -10.35
C ARG A 16 -0.02 -11.02 -10.21
N LEU A 17 -0.31 -9.72 -10.07
CA LEU A 17 -1.69 -9.24 -10.04
C LEU A 17 -2.35 -9.39 -11.43
N PRO A 18 -3.67 -9.62 -11.51
CA PRO A 18 -4.43 -9.44 -12.74
C PRO A 18 -4.18 -8.06 -13.36
N ASP A 19 -4.18 -7.96 -14.69
CA ASP A 19 -3.86 -6.72 -15.43
C ASP A 19 -4.70 -5.51 -14.96
N SER A 20 -5.98 -5.73 -14.65
CA SER A 20 -6.87 -4.69 -14.11
C SER A 20 -6.39 -4.14 -12.76
N LEU A 21 -5.86 -5.01 -11.89
CA LEU A 21 -5.33 -4.64 -10.58
C LEU A 21 -3.93 -4.05 -10.68
N GLN A 22 -3.13 -4.42 -11.69
CA GLN A 22 -1.86 -3.75 -11.99
C GLN A 22 -2.09 -2.27 -12.35
N ILE A 23 -3.07 -1.98 -13.21
CA ILE A 23 -3.45 -0.61 -13.59
C ILE A 23 -3.92 0.17 -12.35
N ALA A 24 -4.74 -0.45 -11.49
CA ALA A 24 -5.20 0.16 -10.25
C ALA A 24 -4.03 0.47 -9.29
N ALA A 25 -3.09 -0.46 -9.14
CA ALA A 25 -1.89 -0.29 -8.32
C ALA A 25 -1.00 0.88 -8.84
N LEU A 26 -0.78 0.95 -10.15
CA LEU A 26 -0.04 2.05 -10.77
C LEU A 26 -0.72 3.41 -10.55
N ASN A 27 -2.06 3.46 -10.65
CA ASN A 27 -2.83 4.67 -10.41
C ASN A 27 -2.72 5.12 -8.94
N LEU A 28 -2.92 4.21 -7.99
CA LEU A 28 -2.77 4.50 -6.55
C LEU A 28 -1.37 5.01 -6.22
N HIS A 29 -0.33 4.39 -6.78
CA HIS A 29 1.05 4.83 -6.60
C HIS A 29 1.30 6.23 -7.20
N SER A 30 0.74 6.53 -8.38
CA SER A 30 0.81 7.86 -9.00
C SER A 30 0.16 8.94 -8.10
N GLN A 31 -1.01 8.64 -7.54
CA GLN A 31 -1.70 9.53 -6.60
C GLN A 31 -0.89 9.74 -5.31
N PHE A 32 -0.39 8.65 -4.71
CA PHE A 32 0.50 8.72 -3.54
C PHE A 32 1.68 9.65 -3.82
N ARG A 33 2.40 9.44 -4.93
CA ARG A 33 3.57 10.24 -5.31
C ARG A 33 3.20 11.72 -5.44
N THR A 34 2.08 12.03 -6.07
CA THR A 34 1.58 13.40 -6.25
C THR A 34 1.33 14.09 -4.92
N PHE A 35 0.58 13.44 -4.02
CA PHE A 35 0.32 13.98 -2.69
C PHE A 35 1.61 14.11 -1.88
N PHE A 36 2.47 13.09 -1.89
CA PHE A 36 3.72 13.08 -1.14
C PHE A 36 4.66 14.22 -1.54
N LEU A 37 4.83 14.45 -2.86
CA LEU A 37 5.70 15.53 -3.35
C LEU A 37 5.13 16.91 -3.04
N THR A 38 3.82 17.10 -3.22
CA THR A 38 3.16 18.40 -2.98
C THR A 38 3.18 18.83 -1.51
N VAL A 39 3.32 17.89 -0.55
CA VAL A 39 3.50 18.24 0.88
C VAL A 39 4.69 19.17 1.10
N LYS A 40 5.81 18.95 0.40
CA LYS A 40 7.01 19.78 0.54
C LYS A 40 6.72 21.21 0.08
N ASP A 41 6.05 21.35 -1.05
CA ASP A 41 5.73 22.65 -1.66
C ASP A 41 4.77 23.45 -0.77
N TYR A 42 3.73 22.80 -0.23
CA TYR A 42 2.81 23.46 0.70
C TYR A 42 3.46 23.84 2.03
N ARG A 43 4.43 23.05 2.53
CA ARG A 43 5.22 23.44 3.71
C ARG A 43 6.08 24.67 3.42
N ALA A 44 6.73 24.72 2.26
CA ALA A 44 7.53 25.87 1.85
C ALA A 44 6.68 27.13 1.66
N ALA A 45 5.44 26.99 1.19
CA ALA A 45 4.48 28.07 1.05
C ALA A 45 3.78 28.50 2.36
N GLY A 46 4.16 27.93 3.52
CA GLY A 46 3.53 28.24 4.81
C GLY A 46 2.12 27.67 5.00
N GLN A 47 1.63 26.88 4.05
CA GLN A 47 0.28 26.29 4.06
C GLN A 47 0.26 24.97 4.85
N HIS A 48 0.54 25.03 6.15
CA HIS A 48 0.68 23.85 7.01
C HIS A 48 -0.60 22.98 7.09
N GLY A 49 -1.79 23.59 7.02
CA GLY A 49 -3.06 22.87 6.99
C GLY A 49 -3.18 21.99 5.75
N THR A 50 -2.95 22.56 4.57
CA THR A 50 -2.96 21.86 3.28
C THR A 50 -1.89 20.77 3.24
N ALA A 51 -0.68 21.06 3.70
CA ALA A 51 0.40 20.07 3.79
C ALA A 51 0.01 18.86 4.66
N ARG A 52 -0.68 19.07 5.79
CA ARG A 52 -1.17 17.96 6.63
C ARG A 52 -2.27 17.15 5.94
N ALA A 53 -3.18 17.81 5.22
CA ALA A 53 -4.23 17.14 4.48
C ALA A 53 -3.65 16.25 3.36
N HIS A 54 -2.69 16.78 2.59
CA HIS A 54 -1.99 16.03 1.55
C HIS A 54 -1.17 14.88 2.11
N ALA A 55 -0.51 15.05 3.26
CA ALA A 55 0.19 13.95 3.93
C ALA A 55 -0.77 12.81 4.31
N ARG A 56 -1.95 13.12 4.84
CA ARG A 56 -2.98 12.12 5.14
C ARG A 56 -3.49 11.42 3.89
N GLN A 57 -3.65 12.13 2.78
CA GLN A 57 -4.04 11.55 1.50
C GLN A 57 -2.96 10.63 0.95
N ALA A 58 -1.68 11.00 1.05
CA ALA A 58 -0.57 10.13 0.70
C ALA A 58 -0.60 8.84 1.54
N ASP A 59 -0.71 8.94 2.87
CA ASP A 59 -0.79 7.78 3.76
C ASP A 59 -1.99 6.88 3.43
N ALA A 60 -3.15 7.47 3.11
CA ALA A 60 -4.34 6.72 2.70
C ALA A 60 -4.09 5.95 1.40
N ARG A 61 -3.50 6.58 0.37
CA ARG A 61 -3.19 5.92 -0.90
C ARG A 61 -2.15 4.81 -0.76
N MET A 62 -1.19 4.98 0.14
CA MET A 62 -0.24 3.91 0.45
C MET A 62 -0.94 2.71 1.11
N ARG A 63 -1.88 2.94 2.02
CA ARG A 63 -2.69 1.87 2.63
C ARG A 63 -3.62 1.18 1.63
N ASP A 64 -4.23 1.93 0.74
CA ASP A 64 -5.06 1.37 -0.34
C ASP A 64 -4.23 0.45 -1.24
N LEU A 65 -3.00 0.89 -1.58
CA LEU A 65 -2.06 0.09 -2.37
C LEU A 65 -1.63 -1.19 -1.64
N GLU A 66 -1.25 -1.08 -0.36
CA GLU A 66 -0.90 -2.24 0.48
C GLU A 66 -2.07 -3.23 0.56
N THR A 67 -3.29 -2.72 0.74
CA THR A 67 -4.51 -3.55 0.79
C THR A 67 -4.74 -4.26 -0.54
N LEU A 68 -4.72 -3.54 -1.67
CA LEU A 68 -4.94 -4.10 -2.99
C LEU A 68 -3.97 -5.25 -3.32
N VAL A 69 -2.70 -5.06 -3.01
CA VAL A 69 -1.65 -6.06 -3.23
C VAL A 69 -1.91 -7.26 -2.31
N MET A 70 -2.01 -7.04 -1.00
CA MET A 70 -2.08 -8.12 -0.02
C MET A 70 -3.38 -8.92 -0.04
N THR A 71 -4.52 -8.32 -0.37
CA THR A 71 -5.79 -9.05 -0.53
C THR A 71 -5.74 -10.05 -1.67
N THR A 72 -5.03 -9.70 -2.75
CA THR A 72 -4.88 -10.59 -3.91
C THR A 72 -3.98 -11.77 -3.57
N PHE A 73 -2.84 -11.53 -2.90
CA PHE A 73 -1.94 -12.63 -2.48
C PHE A 73 -2.54 -13.52 -1.40
N ARG A 74 -3.37 -12.98 -0.50
CA ARG A 74 -4.10 -13.78 0.49
C ARG A 74 -5.06 -14.79 -0.15
N ALA A 75 -5.58 -14.50 -1.34
CA ALA A 75 -6.50 -15.40 -2.04
C ALA A 75 -5.76 -16.58 -2.71
N ASP A 76 -4.52 -16.36 -3.17
CA ASP A 76 -3.83 -17.26 -4.10
C ASP A 76 -2.56 -17.95 -3.56
N GLY A 77 -2.05 -17.66 -2.34
CA GLY A 77 -0.79 -18.29 -1.88
C GLY A 77 -0.39 -18.20 -0.39
N PRO A 78 0.72 -18.88 -0.02
CA PRO A 78 1.27 -18.93 1.34
C PRO A 78 2.27 -17.80 1.65
N GLU A 79 2.13 -16.62 1.04
CA GLU A 79 3.06 -15.51 1.23
C GLU A 79 3.06 -14.98 2.67
N ILE A 80 4.25 -14.87 3.26
CA ILE A 80 4.46 -14.37 4.63
C ILE A 80 3.87 -12.98 4.79
N GLU A 81 4.04 -12.14 3.77
CA GLU A 81 3.59 -10.75 3.76
C GLU A 81 2.06 -10.68 3.89
N ALA A 82 1.34 -11.56 3.18
CA ALA A 82 -0.13 -11.66 3.27
C ALA A 82 -0.58 -12.19 4.65
N GLN A 83 0.12 -13.18 5.21
CA GLN A 83 -0.17 -13.72 6.55
C GLN A 83 0.11 -12.70 7.66
N ASN A 84 1.24 -11.99 7.60
CA ASN A 84 1.59 -10.95 8.56
C ASN A 84 0.62 -9.76 8.45
N TRP A 85 0.21 -9.37 7.25
CA TRP A 85 -0.80 -8.35 7.02
C TRP A 85 -2.16 -8.76 7.60
N ALA A 86 -2.58 -10.02 7.40
CA ALA A 86 -3.81 -10.55 7.97
C ALA A 86 -3.78 -10.50 9.51
N ARG A 87 -2.72 -11.00 10.15
CA ARG A 87 -2.54 -10.93 11.62
C ARG A 87 -2.55 -9.49 12.15
N ARG A 88 -1.91 -8.56 11.43
CA ARG A 88 -1.89 -7.12 11.79
C ARG A 88 -3.27 -6.48 11.73
N ASN A 89 -4.16 -6.99 10.88
CA ASN A 89 -5.53 -6.49 10.75
C ASN A 89 -6.52 -7.25 11.65
N GLU A 90 -6.29 -8.52 11.97
CA GLU A 90 -7.04 -9.28 12.98
C GLU A 90 -6.87 -8.68 14.38
N GLY A 91 -5.67 -8.15 14.71
CA GLY A 91 -5.44 -7.41 15.95
C GLY A 91 -6.08 -6.02 16.04
N LYS A 92 -6.77 -5.55 14.99
CA LYS A 92 -7.50 -4.26 14.97
C LYS A 92 -9.02 -4.45 15.08
N VAL A 93 -9.49 -5.60 15.58
CA VAL A 93 -10.88 -5.76 16.01
C VAL A 93 -11.18 -4.63 17.00
N ARG A 94 -12.11 -3.76 16.60
CA ARG A 94 -12.54 -2.56 17.32
C ARG A 94 -12.71 -2.84 18.81
N SER A 95 -11.91 -2.16 19.64
CA SER A 95 -12.34 -1.72 20.97
C SER A 95 -13.00 -0.36 20.87
#